data_AF-A0AAE4CF54-F1
#
_entry.id   AF-A0AAE4CF54-F1
#
_cell.length_a   1.000
_cell.length_b   1.000
_cell.length_c   1.000
_cell.angle_alpha   90.00
_cell.angle_beta   90.00
_cell.angle_gamma   90.00
#
_symmetry.space_group_name_H-M   'P 1'
#
loop_
_entity.id
_entity.type
_entity.pdbx_description
1 polymer ?
#
loop_
_entity_poly.entity_id
_entity_poly.type
_entity_poly.pdbx_seq_one_letter_code
_entity_poly.pdbx_strand_id
1 'polypeptide(L)' 'MSDFSPVLRTCLSCHGTGARNRLPCMACKGSGLVWCDATDEDLVEGERSAGPDDRWLDPPR' A
#
# COMPACT_ATOMS: atom_id res chain seq x y z
N MET A 1 -9.93 -0.06 20.30
CA MET A 1 -9.28 1.19 19.84
C MET A 1 -8.82 0.89 18.45
N SER A 2 -9.36 1.58 17.44
CA SER A 2 -9.10 1.26 16.04
C SER A 2 -7.61 1.45 15.71
N ASP A 3 -7.02 0.43 15.08
CA ASP A 3 -5.64 0.41 14.58
C ASP A 3 -5.49 1.33 13.37
N PHE A 4 -5.59 2.64 13.59
CA PHE A 4 -5.34 3.65 12.56
C PHE A 4 -3.82 3.84 12.39
N SER A 5 -3.15 2.86 11.77
CA SER A 5 -1.79 3.07 11.29
C SER A 5 -1.80 3.92 10.02
N PRO A 6 -1.09 5.07 9.99
CA PRO A 6 -0.97 5.85 8.77
C PRO A 6 -0.20 5.05 7.72
N VAL A 7 -0.69 5.03 6.50
CA VAL A 7 -0.06 4.37 5.36
C VAL A 7 0.54 5.39 4.41
N LEU A 8 1.66 5.04 3.81
CA LEU A 8 2.34 5.89 2.86
C LEU A 8 1.78 5.62 1.45
N ARG A 9 1.23 6.64 0.79
CA ARG A 9 0.66 6.54 -0.57
C ARG A 9 1.42 7.39 -1.57
N THR A 10 1.32 7.00 -2.83
CA THR A 10 1.79 7.81 -3.97
C THR A 10 1.07 9.15 -4.01
N CYS A 11 1.84 10.24 -4.10
CA CYS A 11 1.27 11.57 -4.19
C CYS A 11 0.51 11.74 -5.51
N LEU A 12 -0.81 11.94 -5.43
CA LEU A 12 -1.67 12.11 -6.61
C LEU A 12 -1.41 13.40 -7.39
N SER A 13 -0.78 14.41 -6.76
CA SER A 13 -0.46 15.67 -7.44
C SER A 13 0.71 15.56 -8.41
N CYS A 14 1.72 14.76 -8.08
CA CYS A 14 2.91 14.56 -8.92
C CYS A 14 3.07 13.13 -9.42
N HIS A 15 2.12 12.25 -9.12
CA HIS A 15 2.12 10.83 -9.48
C HIS A 15 3.43 10.13 -9.11
N GLY A 16 3.93 10.38 -7.89
CA GLY A 16 5.14 9.72 -7.37
C GLY A 16 6.47 10.35 -7.80
N THR A 17 6.46 11.30 -8.73
CA THR A 17 7.71 11.89 -9.25
C THR A 17 8.41 12.86 -8.29
N GLY A 18 7.70 13.34 -7.26
CA GLY A 18 8.21 14.36 -6.34
C GLY A 18 8.30 15.77 -6.93
N ALA A 19 8.04 15.96 -8.22
CA ALA A 19 8.19 17.24 -8.89
C ALA A 19 7.00 17.57 -9.81
N ARG A 20 6.71 18.87 -10.00
CA ARG A 20 5.79 19.37 -11.03
C ARG A 20 6.45 20.56 -11.71
N ASN A 21 6.48 20.57 -13.04
CA ASN A 21 7.12 21.63 -13.83
C ASN A 21 8.56 21.93 -13.40
N ARG A 22 9.36 20.89 -13.10
CA ARG A 22 10.73 20.97 -12.59
C ARG A 22 10.88 21.63 -11.21
N LEU A 23 9.79 21.98 -10.55
CA LEU A 23 9.77 22.47 -9.18
C LEU A 23 9.36 21.34 -8.22
N PRO A 24 9.82 21.38 -6.95
CA PRO A 24 9.37 20.42 -5.94
C PRO A 24 7.85 20.43 -5.82
N CYS A 25 7.23 19.24 -5.79
CA CYS A 25 5.79 19.15 -5.60
C CYS A 25 5.43 19.62 -4.20
N MET A 26 4.57 20.64 -4.10
CA MET A 26 4.19 21.24 -2.81
C MET A 26 3.36 20.29 -1.94
N ALA A 27 2.60 19.37 -2.54
CA ALA A 27 1.75 18.44 -1.81
C ALA A 27 2.56 17.38 -1.02
N CYS A 28 3.62 16.84 -1.63
CA CYS A 28 4.50 15.85 -1.00
C CYS A 28 5.86 16.42 -0.57
N LYS A 29 6.08 17.73 -0.75
CA LYS A 29 7.34 18.43 -0.44
C LYS A 29 8.57 17.78 -1.09
N GLY A 30 8.42 17.24 -2.30
CA GLY A 30 9.52 16.60 -3.03
C GLY A 30 9.66 15.09 -2.85
N SER A 31 8.96 14.46 -1.89
CA SER A 31 9.16 13.03 -1.59
C SER A 31 8.52 12.08 -2.61
N GLY A 32 7.51 12.55 -3.34
CA GLY A 32 6.65 11.70 -4.18
C GLY A 32 5.57 10.92 -3.39
N LEU A 33 5.57 11.02 -2.07
CA LEU A 33 4.74 10.20 -1.17
C LEU A 33 4.03 11.06 -0.12
N VAL A 34 2.83 10.65 0.30
CA VAL A 34 2.01 11.33 1.32
C VAL A 34 1.49 10.32 2.35
N TRP A 35 1.45 10.71 3.61
CA TRP A 35 0.84 9.90 4.67
C TRP A 35 -0.68 10.08 4.63
N CYS A 36 -1.40 8.97 4.53
CA CYS A 36 -2.85 8.91 4.57
C CYS A 36 -3.28 8.04 5.75
N ASP A 37 -4.48 8.28 6.27
CA ASP A 37 -5.17 7.31 7.12
C ASP A 37 -5.42 6.03 6.32
N ALA A 38 -5.07 4.89 6.90
CA ALA A 38 -5.47 3.61 6.33
C ALA A 38 -6.99 3.51 6.44
N THR A 39 -7.68 3.46 5.31
CA THR A 39 -9.09 3.09 5.30
C THR A 39 -9.20 1.56 5.38
N ASP A 40 -10.30 1.06 5.94
CA ASP A 40 -10.55 -0.38 6.09
C ASP A 40 -10.42 -1.14 4.75
N GLU A 41 -10.72 -0.48 3.62
CA GLU A 41 -10.59 -1.03 2.26
C GLU A 41 -9.14 -1.33 1.85
N ASP A 42 -8.17 -0.66 2.45
CA ASP A 42 -6.75 -0.85 2.14
C ASP A 42 -6.12 -2.03 2.91
N LEU A 43 -6.77 -2.45 4.00
CA LEU A 43 -6.33 -3.61 4.79
C LEU A 43 -6.69 -4.93 4.10
N VAL A 44 -7.65 -4.91 3.16
CA VAL A 44 -8.11 -6.10 2.43
C VAL A 44 -7.04 -6.61 1.44
N GLU A 45 -6.14 -5.75 0.96
CA GLU A 45 -5.05 -6.13 0.03
C GLU A 45 -3.83 -6.76 0.74
N GLY A 46 -3.86 -6.89 2.08
CA GLY A 46 -2.80 -7.52 2.88
C GLY A 46 -3.03 -8.99 3.22
N GLU A 47 -4.25 -9.50 3.00
CA GLU A 47 -4.62 -10.87 3.36
C GLU A 47 -4.69 -11.80 2.16
N ARG A 48 -3.83 -11.59 1.14
CA ARG A 48 -3.51 -12.70 0.23
C ARG A 48 -2.46 -13.59 0.89
N SER A 49 -2.85 -14.12 2.06
CA SER A 49 -2.28 -15.32 2.64
C SER A 49 -2.15 -16.31 1.51
N ALA A 50 -0.90 -16.70 1.23
CA ALA A 50 -0.62 -17.91 0.52
C ALA A 50 -1.57 -18.96 1.08
N GLY A 51 -2.49 -19.45 0.24
CA GLY A 51 -3.32 -20.59 0.61
C GLY A 51 -2.39 -21.68 1.14
N PRO A 52 -2.79 -22.43 2.18
CA PRO A 52 -1.99 -23.54 2.64
C PRO A 52 -1.68 -24.42 1.42
N ASP A 53 -0.40 -24.76 1.24
CA ASP A 53 0.02 -25.81 0.33
C ASP A 53 -0.61 -27.12 0.83
N ASP A 54 -1.88 -27.37 0.49
CA ASP A 54 -2.61 -28.59 0.90
C ASP A 54 -2.52 -29.71 -0.15
N ARG A 55 -1.55 -29.64 -1.09
CA ARG A 55 -1.28 -30.75 -2.02
C ARG A 55 -0.19 -31.71 -1.55
N TRP A 56 0.08 -31.74 -0.26
CA TRP A 56 0.62 -32.91 0.44
C TRP A 56 -0.46 -33.48 1.35
N LEU A 57 -1.35 -34.32 0.78
CA LEU A 57 -1.83 -35.57 1.38
C LEU A 57 -2.73 -36.30 0.38
N ASP A 58 -2.14 -37.09 -0.51
CA ASP A 58 -2.81 -38.30 -0.99
C ASP A 58 -1.83 -39.48 -0.98
N PRO A 59 -1.78 -40.22 0.14
CA PRO A 59 -1.60 -41.66 0.11
C PRO A 59 -2.94 -42.32 0.52
N PRO A 60 -3.22 -43.60 0.21
CA PRO A 60 -2.69 -44.51 -0.80
C PRO A 60 -3.82 -45.07 -1.72
N ARG A 61 -3.48 -45.68 -2.88
CA ARG A 61 -3.99 -46.99 -3.34
C ARG A 61 -3.07 -47.61 -4.39
#